data_AF-A0A1T4YRW8-F1
#
_entry.id   AF-A0A1T4YRW8-F1
#
_cell.length_a   1.000
_cell.length_b   1.000
_cell.length_c   1.000
_cell.angle_alpha   90.00
_cell.angle_beta   90.00
_cell.angle_gamma   90.00
#
_symmetry.space_group_name_H-M   'P 1'
#
loop_
_entity.id
_entity.type
_entity.pdbx_description
1 polymer ?
#
loop_
_entity_poly.entity_id
_entity_poly.type
_entity_poly.pdbx_seq_one_letter_code
_entity_poly.pdbx_strand_id
1 'polypeptide(L)'
;MSRTRVYAAADAALLRTLAEDEPVTPERVTAASQDEEDEYDALLTAAEHGPVVVCAELDDADAPIRLRDVQSFHLDADGSGDLAWYAPQELDEVIELLGG
;
A
#
# COMPACT_ATOMS: atom_id res chain seq x y z
N MET A 1 -15.47 -15.72 4.40
CA MET A 1 -14.02 -15.73 4.62
C MET A 1 -13.64 -14.37 5.15
N SER A 2 -12.83 -14.29 6.21
CA SER A 2 -12.31 -13.01 6.70
C SER A 2 -11.17 -12.60 5.79
N ARG A 3 -11.18 -11.38 5.27
CA ARG A 3 -10.02 -10.84 4.56
C ARG A 3 -9.00 -10.33 5.59
N THR A 4 -7.73 -10.38 5.21
CA THR A 4 -6.61 -9.86 5.99
C THR A 4 -6.11 -8.59 5.33
N ARG A 5 -6.04 -7.50 6.11
CA ARG A 5 -5.45 -6.24 5.66
C ARG A 5 -3.93 -6.32 5.77
N VAL A 6 -3.26 -5.91 4.70
CA VAL A 6 -1.80 -5.84 4.64
C VAL A 6 -1.38 -4.43 4.20
N TYR A 7 -0.22 -4.01 4.70
CA TYR A 7 0.43 -2.74 4.37
C TYR A 7 1.74 -3.05 3.67
N ALA A 8 1.77 -2.85 2.36
CA ALA A 8 2.87 -3.27 1.49
C ALA A 8 3.69 -2.08 1.04
N ALA A 9 5.01 -2.13 1.21
CA ALA A 9 5.90 -1.11 0.69
C ALA A 9 6.01 -1.25 -0.84
N ALA A 10 5.91 -0.13 -1.56
CA ALA A 10 5.93 -0.08 -3.00
C ALA A 10 6.74 1.11 -3.52
N ASP A 11 7.34 0.90 -4.70
CA ASP A 11 7.95 1.93 -5.51
C ASP A 11 7.17 2.14 -6.82
N ALA A 12 7.61 3.13 -7.61
CA ALA A 12 6.96 3.45 -8.88
C ALA A 12 7.00 2.30 -9.90
N ALA A 13 7.94 1.35 -9.80
CA ALA A 13 7.99 0.22 -10.72
C ALA A 13 6.91 -0.80 -10.36
N LEU A 14 6.76 -1.10 -9.07
CA LEU A 14 5.72 -1.99 -8.56
C LEU A 14 4.32 -1.44 -8.81
N LEU A 15 4.11 -0.13 -8.59
CA LEU A 15 2.83 0.52 -8.88
C LEU A 15 2.46 0.42 -10.37
N ARG A 16 3.44 0.54 -11.28
CA ARG A 16 3.21 0.31 -12.72
C ARG A 16 2.85 -1.14 -13.02
N THR A 17 3.46 -2.11 -12.36
CA THR A 17 3.04 -3.53 -12.48
C THR A 17 1.59 -3.73 -12.02
N LEU A 18 1.18 -3.10 -10.91
CA LEU A 18 -0.22 -3.11 -10.47
C LEU A 18 -1.16 -2.45 -11.49
N ALA A 19 -0.75 -1.34 -12.11
CA ALA A 19 -1.54 -0.66 -13.14
C ALA A 19 -1.78 -1.55 -14.38
N GLU A 20 -0.88 -2.49 -14.66
CA GLU A 20 -1.02 -3.51 -15.71
C GLU A 20 -1.88 -4.72 -15.27
N ASP A 21 -2.50 -4.67 -14.08
CA ASP A 21 -3.25 -5.77 -13.43
C ASP A 21 -2.42 -7.04 -13.17
N GLU A 22 -1.10 -6.90 -13.18
CA GLU A 22 -0.17 -7.97 -12.85
C GLU A 22 0.02 -8.07 -11.33
N PRO A 23 0.05 -9.30 -10.77
CA PRO A 23 0.16 -9.49 -9.33
C PRO A 23 1.56 -9.17 -8.82
N VAL A 24 1.64 -8.56 -7.63
CA VAL A 24 2.89 -8.18 -6.96
C VAL A 24 3.00 -8.84 -5.59
N THR A 25 4.24 -9.09 -5.15
CA THR A 25 4.52 -9.71 -3.83
C THR A 25 5.58 -8.92 -3.05
N PRO A 26 5.32 -7.65 -2.71
CA PRO A 26 6.25 -6.84 -1.94
C PRO A 26 6.40 -7.33 -0.49
N GLU A 27 7.42 -6.77 0.17
CA GLU A 27 7.51 -6.73 1.63
C GLU A 27 6.27 -6.05 2.20
N ARG A 28 5.69 -6.64 3.24
CA ARG A 28 4.43 -6.21 3.81
C ARG A 28 4.38 -6.44 5.31
N VAL A 29 3.57 -5.64 5.98
CA VAL A 29 3.29 -5.71 7.40
C VAL A 29 1.80 -6.00 7.59
N THR A 30 1.47 -6.83 8.57
CA THR A 30 0.11 -7.01 9.06
C THR A 30 0.00 -6.33 10.43
N ALA A 31 -1.10 -5.63 10.67
CA ALA A 31 -1.39 -5.09 11.99
C ALA A 31 -1.52 -6.22 13.04
N ALA A 32 -1.16 -5.92 14.30
CA ALA A 32 -1.28 -6.88 15.40
C ALA A 32 -2.75 -7.21 15.71
N SER A 33 -3.65 -6.27 15.45
CA SER A 33 -5.10 -6.43 15.55
C SER A 33 -5.83 -5.51 14.56
N GLN A 34 -7.15 -5.38 14.69
CA GLN A 34 -7.98 -4.43 13.92
C GLN A 34 -8.21 -3.10 14.66
N ASP A 35 -7.50 -2.89 15.78
CA ASP A 35 -7.52 -1.61 16.48
C ASP A 35 -6.79 -0.55 15.64
N GLU A 36 -7.32 0.68 15.65
CA GLU A 36 -6.82 1.79 14.81
C GLU A 36 -5.34 2.10 15.05
N GLU A 37 -4.87 2.00 16.29
CA GLU A 37 -3.47 2.21 16.67
C GLU A 37 -2.56 1.14 16.06
N ASP A 38 -2.96 -0.14 16.11
CA ASP A 38 -2.19 -1.24 15.52
C ASP A 38 -2.14 -1.16 13.97
N GLU A 39 -3.23 -0.69 13.35
CA GLU A 39 -3.28 -0.43 11.90
C GLU A 39 -2.35 0.73 11.52
N TYR A 40 -2.33 1.80 12.32
CA TYR A 40 -1.46 2.94 12.10
C TYR A 40 0.02 2.58 12.28
N ASP A 41 0.37 1.81 13.31
CA ASP A 41 1.73 1.34 13.54
C ASP A 41 2.22 0.44 12.39
N ALA A 42 1.36 -0.43 11.85
CA ALA A 42 1.69 -1.25 10.69
C ALA A 42 1.90 -0.40 9.42
N LEU A 43 1.07 0.62 9.22
CA LEU A 43 1.21 1.58 8.12
C LEU A 43 2.57 2.32 8.21
N LEU A 44 2.90 2.87 9.38
CA LEU A 44 4.17 3.56 9.59
C LEU A 44 5.37 2.65 9.39
N THR A 45 5.30 1.42 9.93
CA THR A 45 6.35 0.42 9.74
C THR A 45 6.57 0.16 8.25
N ALA A 46 5.50 -0.08 7.47
CA ALA A 46 5.62 -0.32 6.03
C ALA A 46 6.22 0.89 5.27
N ALA A 47 5.91 2.12 5.70
CA ALA A 47 6.44 3.34 5.08
C ALA A 47 7.95 3.50 5.25
N GLU A 48 8.58 2.84 6.22
CA GLU A 48 10.04 2.83 6.37
C GLU A 48 10.75 2.06 5.24
N HIS A 49 10.03 1.19 4.52
CA HIS A 49 10.60 0.29 3.51
C HIS A 49 10.39 0.76 2.06
N GLY A 50 9.59 1.80 1.83
CA GLY A 50 9.31 2.28 0.49
C GLY A 50 8.60 3.63 0.45
N PRO A 51 8.64 4.32 -0.70
CA PRO A 51 8.06 5.65 -0.83
C PRO A 51 6.53 5.66 -0.82
N VAL A 52 5.88 4.52 -1.04
CA VAL A 52 4.42 4.36 -0.96
C VAL A 52 4.09 3.12 -0.15
N VAL A 53 3.05 3.21 0.68
CA VAL A 53 2.41 2.05 1.29
C VAL A 53 1.09 1.76 0.56
N VAL A 54 0.97 0.54 0.05
CA VAL A 54 -0.25 -0.01 -0.52
C VAL A 54 -1.01 -0.71 0.59
N CYS A 55 -2.19 -0.20 0.94
CA CYS A 55 -3.13 -0.91 1.80
C CYS A 55 -3.99 -1.84 0.93
N ALA A 56 -3.97 -3.13 1.21
CA ALA A 56 -4.73 -4.13 0.45
C ALA A 56 -5.46 -5.12 1.37
N GLU A 57 -6.59 -5.65 0.89
CA GLU A 57 -7.35 -6.70 1.57
C GLU A 57 -7.27 -8.02 0.80
N LEU A 58 -6.65 -9.02 1.42
CA LEU A 58 -6.37 -10.31 0.79
C LEU A 58 -7.17 -11.44 1.45
N ASP A 59 -7.47 -12.49 0.69
CA ASP A 59 -8.07 -13.71 1.27
C ASP A 59 -7.08 -14.46 2.18
N ASP A 60 -5.78 -14.29 1.95
CA ASP A 60 -4.66 -14.81 2.73
C ASP A 60 -3.53 -13.76 2.77
N ALA A 61 -2.87 -13.57 3.91
CA ALA A 61 -1.87 -12.50 4.09
C ALA A 61 -0.68 -12.61 3.10
N ASP A 62 -0.34 -13.83 2.68
CA ASP A 62 0.76 -14.10 1.77
C ASP A 62 0.33 -14.12 0.29
N ALA A 63 -0.96 -13.92 0.00
CA ALA A 63 -1.44 -13.90 -1.37
C ALA A 63 -0.81 -12.75 -2.18
N PRO A 64 -0.62 -12.90 -3.50
CA PRO A 64 -0.20 -11.80 -4.35
C PRO A 64 -1.25 -10.68 -4.36
N ILE A 65 -0.81 -9.43 -4.26
CA ILE A 65 -1.68 -8.25 -4.33
C ILE A 65 -1.98 -7.97 -5.80
N ARG A 66 -3.25 -7.78 -6.14
CA ARG A 66 -3.70 -7.23 -7.42
C ARG A 66 -4.37 -5.89 -7.21
N LEU A 67 -4.56 -5.13 -8.29
CA LEU A 67 -5.18 -3.80 -8.21
C LEU A 67 -6.57 -3.83 -7.56
N ARG A 68 -7.36 -4.88 -7.83
CA ARG A 68 -8.70 -5.07 -7.23
C ARG A 68 -8.70 -5.27 -5.70
N ASP A 69 -7.55 -5.64 -5.13
CA ASP A 69 -7.40 -5.90 -3.70
C ASP A 69 -7.02 -4.62 -2.93
N VAL A 70 -6.50 -3.60 -3.65
CA VAL A 70 -6.04 -2.33 -3.10
C VAL A 70 -7.21 -1.51 -2.57
N GLN A 71 -7.06 -1.01 -1.34
CA GLN A 71 -8.01 -0.14 -0.66
C GLN A 71 -7.57 1.32 -0.63
N SER A 72 -6.26 1.55 -0.55
CA SER A 72 -5.68 2.90 -0.59
C SER A 72 -4.17 2.87 -0.82
N PHE A 73 -3.64 4.04 -1.17
CA PHE A 73 -2.20 4.33 -1.17
C PHE A 73 -1.90 5.39 -0.12
N HIS A 74 -0.72 5.30 0.48
CA HIS A 74 -0.24 6.25 1.46
C HIS A 74 1.19 6.66 1.15
N LEU A 75 1.46 7.95 1.07
CA LEU A 75 2.80 8.47 0.80
C LEU A 75 2.99 9.86 1.37
N ASP A 76 4.24 10.20 1.68
CA ASP A 76 4.67 11.54 2.03
C ASP A 76 4.79 12.38 0.75
N ALA A 77 3.68 12.97 0.32
CA ALA A 77 3.59 13.68 -0.95
C ALA A 77 4.27 15.06 -0.93
N ASP A 78 4.46 15.68 0.25
CA ASP A 78 5.00 17.03 0.40
C ASP A 78 6.36 17.07 1.15
N GLY A 79 6.89 15.92 1.57
CA GLY A 79 8.16 15.80 2.27
C GLY A 79 8.08 16.19 3.75
N SER A 80 6.88 16.28 4.32
CA SER A 80 6.66 16.59 5.73
C SER A 80 6.87 15.39 6.65
N GLY A 81 6.82 14.18 6.10
CA GLY A 81 6.74 12.92 6.83
C GLY A 81 5.31 12.48 7.13
N ASP A 82 4.29 13.30 6.83
CA ASP A 82 2.90 12.93 6.99
C ASP A 82 2.40 12.15 5.78
N LEU A 83 1.79 10.98 6.03
CA LEU A 83 1.30 10.11 4.96
C LEU A 83 -0.09 10.55 4.47
N ALA A 84 -0.13 11.18 3.30
CA ALA A 84 -1.38 11.50 2.61
C ALA A 84 -2.08 10.24 2.10
N TRP A 85 -3.41 10.23 2.14
CA TRP A 85 -4.25 9.12 1.69
C TRP A 85 -4.74 9.35 0.26
N TYR A 86 -4.62 8.33 -0.58
CA TYR A 86 -5.11 8.32 -1.96
C TYR A 86 -5.97 7.09 -2.21
N ALA A 87 -7.03 7.27 -2.99
CA ALA A 87 -7.94 6.20 -3.38
C ALA A 87 -7.31 5.28 -4.46
N PRO A 88 -7.81 4.05 -4.64
CA PRO A 88 -7.30 3.14 -5.68
C PRO A 88 -7.40 3.71 -7.09
N GLN A 89 -8.37 4.58 -7.37
CA GLN A 89 -8.56 5.24 -8.66
C GLN A 89 -7.49 6.31 -8.96
N GLU A 90 -6.75 6.75 -7.94
CA GLU A 90 -5.72 7.77 -8.04
C GLU A 90 -4.33 7.16 -8.25
N LEU A 91 -4.23 5.87 -8.61
CA LEU A 91 -2.96 5.17 -8.86
C LEU A 91 -2.05 5.92 -9.84
N ASP A 92 -2.60 6.43 -10.95
CA ASP A 92 -1.82 7.17 -11.94
C ASP A 92 -1.23 8.46 -11.33
N GLU A 93 -1.99 9.17 -10.50
CA GLU A 93 -1.51 10.36 -9.77
C GLU A 93 -0.40 10.00 -8.77
N VAL A 94 -0.57 8.91 -8.02
CA VAL A 94 0.46 8.41 -7.10
C VAL A 94 1.75 8.07 -7.85
N ILE A 95 1.66 7.45 -9.04
CA ILE A 95 2.83 7.17 -9.87
C ILE A 95 3.50 8.46 -10.36
N GLU A 96 2.72 9.47 -10.76
CA GLU A 96 3.24 10.77 -11.20
C GLU A 96 3.99 11.51 -10.08
N LEU A 97 3.47 11.47 -8.85
CA LEU A 97 4.09 12.06 -7.66
C LEU A 97 5.47 11.47 -7.33
N LEU A 98 5.71 10.20 -7.67
CA LEU A 98 7.00 9.52 -7.44
C LEU A 98 8.10 9.87 -8.46
N GLY A 99 7.81 10.72 -9.45
CA GLY A 99 8.78 11.21 -10.41
C GLY A 99 8.45 10.81 -11.84
N GLY A 100 7.49 11.53 -12.44
CA GLY A 100 7.36 11.61 -13.89
C GLY A 100 8.69 11.85 -14.61
#